data_AF-A0A166PLU1-F1
#
_entry.id   AF-A0A166PLU1-F1
#
_cell.length_a   1.000
_cell.length_b   1.000
_cell.length_c   1.000
_cell.angle_alpha   90.00
_cell.angle_beta   90.00
_cell.angle_gamma   90.00
#
_symmetry.space_group_name_H-M   'P 1'
#
loop_
_entity.id
_entity.type
_entity.pdbx_description
1 polymer ?
#
loop_
_entity_poly.entity_id
_entity_poly.type
_entity_poly.pdbx_seq_one_letter_code
_entity_poly.pdbx_strand_id
1 'polypeptide(L)'
;MSIDNANALLWQRDALPKTAFSAFKRAILQELSVRNGLIIGRTGKTGNTETPIKRAHIEIERYIPTSVMVRIYQAPKDWKHVLEDEVILESNGDLCLDKVPRPDDCRGECRVIDPRNYAPFFAYQPGHILAGDLSDLLDEGYLRVVYLKPK
;
A
#
# COMPACT_ATOMS: atom_id res chain seq x y z
N MET A 1 -25.34 11.79 -1.49
CA MET A 1 -24.06 11.23 -1.97
C MET A 1 -23.74 10.05 -1.09
N SER A 2 -23.62 8.85 -1.67
CA SER A 2 -23.24 7.63 -0.95
C SER A 2 -21.72 7.58 -0.73
N ILE A 3 -21.29 6.71 0.18
CA ILE A 3 -19.88 6.53 0.52
C ILE A 3 -19.11 5.94 -0.66
N ASP A 4 -19.69 4.98 -1.38
CA ASP A 4 -19.03 4.36 -2.52
C ASP A 4 -18.84 5.35 -3.68
N ASN A 5 -19.80 6.27 -3.88
CA ASN A 5 -19.65 7.35 -4.86
C ASN A 5 -18.57 8.35 -4.42
N ALA A 6 -18.46 8.63 -3.12
CA ALA A 6 -17.42 9.49 -2.58
C ALA A 6 -16.04 8.84 -2.73
N ASN A 7 -15.94 7.54 -2.47
CA ASN A 7 -14.72 6.76 -2.63
C ASN A 7 -14.25 6.76 -4.09
N ALA A 8 -15.16 6.50 -5.04
CA ALA A 8 -14.84 6.54 -6.47
C ALA A 8 -14.34 7.93 -6.92
N LEU A 9 -14.93 9.02 -6.42
CA LEU A 9 -14.50 10.39 -6.73
C LEU A 9 -13.14 10.76 -6.14
N LEU A 10 -12.79 10.18 -4.98
CA LEU A 10 -11.51 10.36 -4.32
C LEU A 10 -10.37 9.68 -5.11
N TRP A 11 -10.60 8.46 -5.56
CA TRP A 11 -9.57 7.66 -6.26
C TRP A 11 -9.45 7.94 -7.77
N GLN A 12 -10.27 8.83 -8.33
CA GLN A 12 -10.16 9.27 -9.73
C GLN A 12 -9.05 10.30 -9.98
N ARG A 13 -8.41 10.83 -8.94
CA ARG A 13 -7.42 11.91 -9.06
C ARG A 13 -6.15 11.55 -8.29
N ASP A 14 -5.05 11.41 -9.03
CA ASP A 14 -3.71 11.15 -8.47
C ASP A 14 -3.27 12.19 -7.43
N ALA A 15 -3.72 13.44 -7.60
CA ALA A 15 -3.57 14.53 -6.64
C ALA A 15 -4.92 15.21 -6.41
N LEU A 16 -5.44 15.12 -5.18
CA LEU A 16 -6.69 15.78 -4.83
C LEU A 16 -6.43 17.20 -4.32
N PRO A 17 -7.02 18.22 -4.96
CA PRO A 17 -6.92 19.58 -4.44
C PRO A 17 -7.66 19.70 -3.11
N LYS A 18 -7.18 20.60 -2.25
CA LYS A 18 -7.73 20.87 -0.89
C LYS A 18 -9.24 21.12 -0.87
N THR A 19 -9.80 21.61 -1.97
CA THR A 19 -11.23 21.91 -2.13
C THR A 19 -12.08 20.68 -2.47
N ALA A 20 -11.48 19.57 -2.93
CA ALA A 20 -12.19 18.35 -3.30
C ALA A 20 -12.98 17.74 -2.13
N PHE A 21 -12.51 17.96 -0.90
CA PHE A 21 -13.15 17.45 0.32
C PHE A 21 -14.32 18.30 0.80
N SER A 22 -14.42 19.55 0.35
CA SER A 22 -15.48 20.46 0.77
C SER A 22 -16.86 20.04 0.27
N ALA A 23 -16.91 19.18 -0.75
CA ALA A 23 -18.14 18.61 -1.31
C ALA A 23 -18.73 17.47 -0.45
N PHE A 24 -17.94 16.86 0.44
CA PHE A 24 -18.38 15.71 1.23
C PHE A 24 -18.90 16.13 2.61
N LYS A 25 -19.97 15.47 3.05
CA LYS A 25 -20.49 15.64 4.42
C LYS A 25 -19.53 15.01 5.43
N ARG A 26 -19.46 15.56 6.64
CA ARG A 26 -18.57 15.09 7.73
C ARG A 26 -18.70 13.60 8.03
N ALA A 27 -19.92 13.05 8.05
CA ALA A 27 -20.15 11.62 8.29
C ALA A 27 -19.45 10.74 7.24
N ILE A 28 -19.52 11.16 5.96
CA ILE A 28 -18.89 10.47 4.84
C ILE A 28 -17.36 10.55 4.97
N LEU A 29 -16.81 11.70 5.36
CA LEU A 29 -15.36 11.86 5.57
C LEU A 29 -14.84 11.01 6.74
N GLN A 30 -15.58 10.91 7.83
CA GLN A 30 -15.24 10.05 8.97
C GLN A 30 -15.25 8.58 8.56
N GLU A 31 -16.27 8.15 7.82
CA GLU A 31 -16.35 6.76 7.38
C GLU A 31 -15.29 6.41 6.34
N LEU A 32 -14.99 7.33 5.41
CA LEU A 32 -13.87 7.18 4.48
C LEU A 32 -12.53 7.17 5.20
N SER A 33 -12.37 7.94 6.28
CA SER A 33 -11.14 7.95 7.07
C SER A 33 -10.90 6.62 7.78
N VAL A 34 -11.97 6.02 8.32
CA VAL A 34 -11.91 4.68 8.93
C VAL A 34 -11.67 3.61 7.85
N ARG A 35 -12.38 3.70 6.73
CA ARG A 35 -12.37 2.68 5.68
C ARG A 35 -11.08 2.66 4.87
N ASN A 36 -10.43 3.81 4.70
CA ASN A 36 -9.23 3.96 3.88
C ASN A 36 -7.98 4.30 4.71
N GLY A 37 -8.05 4.20 6.04
CA GLY A 37 -6.92 4.52 6.93
C GLY A 37 -6.44 5.97 6.84
N LEU A 38 -7.32 6.92 6.48
CA LEU A 38 -6.95 8.33 6.35
C LEU A 38 -6.83 8.96 7.73
N ILE A 39 -5.70 9.59 8.03
CA ILE A 39 -5.53 10.35 9.26
C ILE A 39 -6.11 11.75 9.05
N ILE A 40 -7.19 12.09 9.76
CA ILE A 40 -7.70 13.46 9.77
C ILE A 40 -6.79 14.28 10.67
N GLY A 41 -5.83 14.99 10.07
CA GLY A 41 -4.98 15.95 10.78
C GLY A 41 -5.82 16.97 11.54
N ARG A 42 -5.69 17.00 12.87
CA ARG A 42 -6.28 18.07 13.68
C ARG A 42 -5.58 19.37 13.34
N THR A 43 -6.30 20.37 12.83
CA THR A 43 -5.75 21.72 12.71
C THR A 43 -6.69 22.76 13.34
N GLY A 44 -6.12 23.51 14.30
CA GLY A 44 -6.67 24.73 14.87
C GLY A 44 -7.25 24.60 16.29
N LYS A 45 -6.39 24.57 17.31
CA LYS A 45 -6.81 25.03 18.66
C LYS A 45 -7.09 26.53 18.59
N THR A 46 -8.32 26.94 18.84
CA THR A 46 -8.59 28.21 19.53
C THR A 46 -9.98 28.16 20.14
N GLY A 47 -10.05 28.28 21.47
CA GLY A 47 -11.27 28.59 22.21
C GLY A 47 -12.30 27.46 22.34
N ASN A 48 -12.26 26.77 23.48
CA ASN A 48 -13.40 26.30 24.28
C ASN A 48 -14.77 25.96 23.63
N THR A 49 -14.78 25.29 22.47
CA THR A 49 -16.03 24.82 21.86
C THR A 49 -15.78 23.52 21.11
N GLU A 50 -16.42 22.43 21.56
CA GLU A 50 -16.34 21.05 21.04
C GLU A 50 -16.99 20.86 19.66
N THR A 51 -16.91 21.86 18.77
CA THR A 51 -17.52 21.77 17.44
C THR A 51 -16.48 22.06 16.36
N PRO A 52 -16.05 21.04 15.60
CA PRO A 52 -15.15 21.23 14.46
C PRO A 52 -15.77 22.17 13.43
N ILE A 53 -15.10 23.29 13.16
CA ILE A 53 -15.50 24.28 12.16
C ILE A 53 -15.33 23.66 10.76
N LYS A 54 -16.26 23.99 9.84
CA LYS A 54 -16.33 23.59 8.42
C LYS A 54 -15.05 23.74 7.56
N ARG A 55 -13.95 24.25 8.14
CA ARG A 55 -12.65 24.52 7.50
C ARG A 55 -11.51 23.66 8.07
N ALA A 56 -11.82 22.58 8.77
CA ALA A 56 -10.80 21.64 9.22
C ALA A 56 -10.09 21.03 8.00
N HIS A 57 -8.78 21.26 7.92
CA HIS A 57 -7.92 20.84 6.82
C HIS A 57 -7.74 19.32 6.89
N ILE A 58 -8.04 18.61 5.81
CA ILE A 58 -7.70 17.19 5.67
C ILE A 58 -6.38 17.15 4.93
N GLU A 59 -5.28 17.02 5.66
CA GLU A 59 -4.05 16.53 5.06
C GLU A 59 -4.25 15.04 4.81
N ILE A 60 -4.41 14.68 3.54
CA ILE A 60 -4.33 13.28 3.13
C ILE A 60 -2.85 12.90 3.21
N GLU A 61 -2.38 12.57 4.40
CA GLU A 61 -1.20 11.71 4.46
C GLU A 61 -1.66 10.37 3.91
N ARG A 62 -1.27 10.05 2.68
CA ARG A 62 -1.43 8.71 2.13
C ARG A 62 -0.83 7.78 3.19
N TYR A 63 -1.62 6.85 3.72
CA TYR A 63 -1.09 5.83 4.60
C TYR A 63 -0.07 5.03 3.79
N ILE A 64 1.20 5.27 4.05
CA ILE A 64 2.29 4.48 3.50
C ILE A 64 2.48 3.34 4.49
N PRO A 65 2.17 2.08 4.13
CA PRO A 65 2.46 0.96 5.00
C PRO A 65 3.95 0.98 5.36
N THR A 66 4.28 0.67 6.60
CA THR A 66 5.67 0.61 7.07
C THR A 66 6.31 -0.74 6.81
N SER A 67 5.48 -1.74 6.49
CA SER A 67 5.89 -3.13 6.25
C SER A 67 4.89 -3.82 5.32
N VAL A 68 5.33 -4.94 4.74
CA VAL A 68 4.51 -5.84 3.92
C VAL A 68 4.80 -7.27 4.31
N MET A 69 3.77 -8.11 4.28
CA MET A 69 3.94 -9.55 4.50
C MET A 69 4.39 -10.22 3.21
N VAL A 70 5.48 -10.99 3.27
CA VAL A 70 6.09 -11.63 2.11
C VAL A 70 6.04 -13.15 2.28
N ARG A 71 5.56 -13.85 1.26
CA ARG A 71 5.59 -15.29 1.13
C ARG A 71 6.62 -15.70 0.10
N ILE A 72 7.57 -16.53 0.51
CA ILE A 72 8.64 -17.03 -0.33
C ILE A 72 8.29 -18.43 -0.79
N TYR A 73 8.41 -18.68 -2.09
CA TYR A 73 8.13 -19.96 -2.73
C TYR A 73 9.40 -20.52 -3.36
N GLN A 74 9.52 -21.84 -3.40
CA GLN A 74 10.66 -22.51 -4.02
C GLN A 74 10.61 -22.37 -5.56
N ALA A 75 9.41 -22.47 -6.13
CA ALA A 75 9.15 -22.25 -7.55
C ALA A 75 7.86 -21.43 -7.78
N PRO A 76 7.74 -20.73 -8.94
CA PRO A 76 6.58 -19.87 -9.22
C PRO A 76 5.21 -20.57 -9.18
N LYS A 77 5.18 -21.87 -9.46
CA LYS A 77 3.95 -22.68 -9.53
C LYS A 77 3.64 -23.42 -8.23
N ASP A 78 4.47 -23.26 -7.20
CA ASP A 78 4.22 -23.93 -5.94
C ASP A 78 3.01 -23.34 -5.23
N TRP A 79 2.19 -24.21 -4.65
CA TRP A 79 1.00 -23.82 -3.90
C TRP A 79 1.32 -23.47 -2.45
N LYS A 80 2.44 -23.98 -1.91
CA LYS A 80 2.87 -23.79 -0.53
C LYS A 80 4.14 -22.95 -0.47
N HIS A 81 4.15 -21.93 0.38
CA HIS A 81 5.34 -21.13 0.67
C HIS A 81 6.29 -21.91 1.59
N VAL A 82 7.59 -21.62 1.47
CA VAL A 82 8.65 -22.17 2.34
C VAL A 82 8.90 -21.27 3.56
N LEU A 83 8.65 -19.96 3.42
CA LEU A 83 8.81 -18.97 4.48
C LEU A 83 7.77 -17.85 4.30
N GLU A 84 7.26 -17.34 5.40
CA GLU A 84 6.42 -16.15 5.48
C GLU A 84 7.07 -15.22 6.49
N ASP A 85 7.30 -13.96 6.12
CA ASP A 85 7.94 -12.98 7.01
C ASP A 85 7.49 -11.55 6.70
N GLU A 86 7.62 -10.68 7.69
CA GLU A 86 7.31 -9.26 7.60
C GLU A 86 8.54 -8.48 7.14
N VAL A 87 8.43 -7.77 6.01
CA VAL A 87 9.53 -6.97 5.46
C VAL A 87 9.21 -5.49 5.60
N ILE A 88 10.13 -4.76 6.23
CA ILE A 88 10.03 -3.31 6.44
C ILE A 88 10.26 -2.58 5.12
N LEU A 89 9.34 -1.66 4.81
CA LEU A 89 9.40 -0.80 3.64
C LEU A 89 10.34 0.39 3.87
N GLU A 90 10.84 0.97 2.78
CA GLU A 90 11.58 2.22 2.82
C GLU A 90 10.67 3.38 3.26
N SER A 91 11.26 4.52 3.65
CA SER A 91 10.49 5.69 4.11
C SER A 91 9.54 6.29 3.07
N ASN A 92 9.75 5.97 1.79
CA ASN A 92 8.89 6.36 0.67
C ASN A 92 7.83 5.29 0.32
N GLY A 93 7.81 4.15 1.04
CA GLY A 93 6.90 3.04 0.80
C GLY A 93 7.40 2.00 -0.21
N ASP A 94 8.59 2.19 -0.78
CA ASP A 94 9.17 1.22 -1.70
C ASP A 94 9.65 -0.01 -0.94
N LEU A 95 9.72 -1.15 -1.64
CA LEU A 95 10.30 -2.37 -1.11
C LEU A 95 11.64 -2.64 -1.78
N CYS A 96 12.67 -2.83 -0.95
CA CYS A 96 13.96 -3.35 -1.37
C CYS A 96 13.96 -4.88 -1.22
N LEU A 97 14.08 -5.61 -2.33
CA LEU A 97 14.05 -7.07 -2.37
C LEU A 97 15.28 -7.72 -1.73
N ASP A 98 16.35 -6.96 -1.52
CA ASP A 98 17.53 -7.43 -0.78
C ASP A 98 17.26 -7.56 0.73
N LYS A 99 16.22 -6.88 1.24
CA LYS A 99 15.74 -7.02 2.62
C LYS A 99 14.84 -8.23 2.82
N VAL A 100 14.38 -8.87 1.74
CA VAL A 100 13.55 -10.07 1.84
C VAL A 100 14.43 -11.23 2.33
N PRO A 101 14.03 -11.92 3.41
CA PRO A 101 14.81 -13.02 3.96
C PRO A 101 15.00 -14.12 2.92
N ARG A 102 16.20 -14.69 2.88
CA ARG A 102 16.56 -15.73 1.91
C ARG A 102 16.78 -17.07 2.63
N PRO A 103 15.91 -18.07 2.41
CA PRO A 103 16.16 -19.44 2.83
C PRO A 103 17.42 -20.05 2.18
N ASP A 104 18.10 -20.96 2.88
CA ASP A 104 19.38 -21.56 2.41
C ASP A 104 19.26 -22.34 1.08
N ASP A 105 18.09 -22.90 0.82
CA ASP A 105 17.75 -23.67 -0.38
C ASP A 105 17.34 -22.78 -1.57
N CYS A 106 17.13 -21.49 -1.34
CA CYS A 106 16.78 -20.51 -2.35
C CYS A 106 18.04 -19.84 -2.92
N ARG A 107 18.31 -20.05 -4.21
CA ARG A 107 19.46 -19.45 -4.91
C ARG A 107 19.04 -18.60 -6.09
N GLY A 108 19.74 -17.48 -6.29
CA GLY A 108 19.59 -16.61 -7.43
C GLY A 108 18.96 -15.26 -7.08
N GLU A 109 18.36 -14.62 -8.07
CA GLU A 109 17.76 -13.30 -7.95
C GLU A 109 16.35 -13.38 -7.36
N CYS A 110 16.09 -12.52 -6.39
CA CYS A 110 14.77 -12.35 -5.78
C CYS A 110 13.82 -11.70 -6.78
N ARG A 111 12.69 -12.35 -7.07
CA ARG A 111 11.68 -11.87 -8.02
C ARG A 111 10.29 -11.98 -7.39
N VAL A 112 9.53 -10.90 -7.47
CA VAL A 112 8.11 -10.90 -7.12
C VAL A 112 7.33 -11.65 -8.19
N ILE A 113 6.27 -12.35 -7.80
CA ILE A 113 5.30 -12.96 -8.71
C ILE A 113 4.13 -11.99 -8.87
N ASP A 114 3.80 -11.66 -10.11
CA ASP A 114 2.60 -10.89 -10.42
C ASP A 114 1.36 -11.80 -10.27
N PRO A 115 0.41 -11.47 -9.38
CA PRO A 115 -0.76 -12.32 -9.13
C PRO A 115 -1.69 -12.44 -10.35
N ARG A 116 -1.61 -11.51 -11.31
CA ARG A 116 -2.50 -11.49 -12.49
C ARG A 116 -2.16 -12.56 -13.51
N ASN A 117 -0.90 -12.99 -13.56
CA ASN A 117 -0.41 -13.94 -14.56
C ASN A 117 0.48 -15.06 -13.97
N TYR A 118 0.75 -15.02 -12.67
CA TYR A 118 1.64 -15.95 -11.95
C TYR A 118 3.03 -16.08 -12.56
N ALA A 119 3.53 -15.00 -13.16
CA ALA A 119 4.87 -14.90 -13.73
C ALA A 119 5.72 -13.91 -12.91
N PRO A 120 7.07 -14.00 -13.01
CA PRO A 120 7.95 -13.02 -12.40
C PRO A 120 7.62 -11.60 -12.87
N PHE A 121 7.37 -10.69 -11.93
CA PHE A 121 7.22 -9.28 -12.18
C PHE A 121 8.56 -8.68 -12.63
N PHE A 122 8.52 -7.90 -13.70
CA PHE A 122 9.67 -7.18 -14.21
C PHE A 122 9.65 -5.77 -13.66
N ALA A 123 10.38 -5.58 -12.56
CA ALA A 123 10.57 -4.26 -11.96
C ALA A 123 11.33 -3.32 -12.91
N TYR A 124 10.95 -2.04 -12.90
CA TYR A 124 11.65 -0.97 -13.63
C TYR A 124 13.11 -0.83 -13.20
N GLN A 125 13.38 -1.11 -11.92
CA GLN A 125 14.71 -1.18 -11.34
C GLN A 125 14.91 -2.56 -10.68
N PRO A 126 15.99 -3.30 -10.99
CA PRO A 126 16.29 -4.55 -10.33
C PRO A 126 16.36 -4.40 -8.82
N GLY A 127 15.79 -5.35 -8.09
CA GLY A 127 15.82 -5.37 -6.63
C GLY A 127 14.88 -4.37 -5.93
N HIS A 128 14.11 -3.56 -6.65
CA HIS A 128 13.22 -2.55 -6.06
C HIS A 128 11.80 -2.64 -6.61
N ILE A 129 10.82 -2.54 -5.72
CA ILE A 129 9.39 -2.41 -6.07
C ILE A 129 8.89 -1.06 -5.57
N LEU A 130 8.26 -0.30 -6.47
CA LEU A 130 7.73 1.00 -6.13
C LEU A 130 6.47 0.87 -5.27
N ALA A 131 6.26 1.81 -4.34
CA ALA A 131 5.08 1.86 -3.49
C ALA A 131 3.76 1.80 -4.28
N GLY A 132 3.73 2.43 -5.47
CA GLY A 132 2.57 2.42 -6.36
C GLY A 132 2.24 1.03 -6.93
N ASP A 133 3.27 0.28 -7.33
CA ASP A 133 3.11 -1.06 -7.89
C ASP A 133 2.80 -2.10 -6.79
N LEU A 134 3.23 -1.84 -5.56
CA LEU A 134 3.12 -2.77 -4.44
C LEU A 134 1.68 -3.21 -4.20
N SER A 135 0.73 -2.28 -4.29
CA SER A 135 -0.70 -2.58 -4.10
C SER A 135 -1.29 -3.53 -5.15
N ASP A 136 -0.82 -3.46 -6.39
CA ASP A 136 -1.25 -4.33 -7.48
C ASP A 136 -0.60 -5.73 -7.41
N LEU A 137 0.49 -5.86 -6.66
CA LEU A 137 1.27 -7.08 -6.51
C LEU A 137 0.88 -7.90 -5.26
N LEU A 138 0.03 -7.36 -4.40
CA LEU A 138 -0.49 -8.08 -3.25
C LEU A 138 -1.56 -9.10 -3.68
N ASP A 139 -1.38 -10.33 -3.23
CA ASP A 139 -2.32 -11.44 -3.37
C ASP A 139 -2.77 -11.86 -1.97
N GLU A 140 -4.07 -11.68 -1.67
CA GLU A 140 -4.64 -11.95 -0.34
C GLU A 140 -3.91 -11.22 0.82
N GLY A 141 -3.30 -10.06 0.54
CA GLY A 141 -2.54 -9.27 1.53
C GLY A 141 -1.07 -9.66 1.67
N TYR A 142 -0.57 -10.55 0.81
CA TYR A 142 0.82 -11.00 0.81
C TYR A 142 1.50 -10.69 -0.52
N LEU A 143 2.79 -10.35 -0.47
CA LEU A 143 3.64 -10.32 -1.64
C LEU A 143 4.23 -11.71 -1.88
N ARG A 144 4.09 -12.25 -3.09
CA ARG A 144 4.64 -13.57 -3.44
C ARG A 144 6.00 -13.41 -4.10
N VAL A 145 7.00 -14.15 -3.63
CA VAL A 145 8.39 -14.02 -4.09
C VAL A 145 9.01 -15.38 -4.36
N VAL A 146 9.91 -15.44 -5.34
CA VAL A 146 10.73 -16.60 -5.69
C VAL A 146 12.19 -16.19 -5.90
N TYR A 147 13.11 -17.12 -5.71
CA TYR A 147 14.51 -16.94 -6.07
C TYR A 147 14.82 -17.71 -7.35
N LEU A 148 15.07 -16.98 -8.44
CA LEU A 148 15.33 -17.57 -9.75
C LEU A 148 16.83 -17.59 -10.02
N LYS A 149 17.37 -18.75 -10.40
CA LYS A 149 18.76 -18.86 -10.83
C LYS A 149 19.01 -17.95 -12.05
N PRO A 150 20.15 -17.26 -12.13
CA PRO A 150 20.54 -16.57 -13.34
C PRO A 150 20.59 -17.58 -14.49
N LYS A 151 20.05 -17.18 -15.65
CA LYS A 151 20.11 -17.96 -16.89
C LYS A 151 21.53 -18.08 -17.40
#